data_AF-A0A7M1AYU3-F1
#
_entry.id   AF-A0A7M1AYU3-F1
#
_cell.length_a   1.000
_cell.length_b   1.000
_cell.length_c   1.000
_cell.angle_alpha   90.00
_cell.angle_beta   90.00
_cell.angle_gamma   90.00
#
_symmetry.space_group_name_H-M   'P 1'
#
loop_
_entity.id
_entity.type
_entity.pdbx_description
1 polymer ?
#
loop_
_entity_poly.entity_id
_entity_poly.type
_entity_poly.pdbx_seq_one_letter_code
_entity_poly.pdbx_strand_id
1 'polypeptide(L)'
;MYIRKKKNTSGSISIQIIKKIKGKSKVIESIGCSKDPDKIERLLKKAHKRIKELEPTLFDSVKQEEQKLKFLPISNEQVIPIGDELFFGAIFDRIFNKKTIFQSVYKANDKHELFKALVISRILYPGSKLYLSDYLFYFKKKEISDEAIYRLVDSLYKDEVKQRIEEAVYKDTLAKVGGKIAVCFYDVTTLFFESESEDDLRRIGFSKEGKLARPQIQLGLFTTLQGYPLSYEVYHGKKYEGHTLLEALLNFQKKFKLKNKPIVVADRGMLNDANIAFLENNGYKYILGAKIKMLPSGIKDKIINLTFIDDNVTHEINIHKTIT
;
A
#
# COMPACT_ATOMS: atom_id res chain seq x y z
N MET A 1 -5.36 -28.48 -35.58
CA MET A 1 -5.30 -26.98 -35.57
C MET A 1 -3.85 -26.51 -35.48
N TYR A 2 -3.53 -25.23 -35.71
CA TYR A 2 -2.16 -24.68 -35.52
C TYR A 2 -2.17 -23.26 -34.94
N ILE A 3 -1.03 -22.84 -34.38
CA ILE A 3 -0.88 -21.54 -33.71
C ILE A 3 -0.28 -20.52 -34.69
N ARG A 4 -0.89 -19.34 -34.76
CA ARG A 4 -0.39 -18.18 -35.51
C ARG A 4 0.01 -17.06 -34.55
N LYS A 5 1.25 -16.57 -34.70
CA LYS A 5 1.71 -15.28 -34.13
C LYS A 5 1.38 -14.16 -35.11
N LYS A 6 0.42 -13.30 -34.78
CA LYS A 6 0.05 -12.14 -35.61
C LYS A 6 0.62 -10.86 -34.99
N LYS A 7 1.48 -10.15 -35.71
CA LYS A 7 1.91 -8.80 -35.33
C LYS A 7 0.77 -7.82 -35.59
N ASN A 8 0.39 -7.04 -34.58
CA ASN A 8 -0.64 -6.01 -34.68
C ASN A 8 -0.01 -4.65 -35.00
N THR A 9 -0.81 -3.72 -35.54
CA THR A 9 -0.41 -2.33 -35.80
C THR A 9 0.05 -1.60 -34.53
N SER A 10 -0.43 -2.00 -33.35
CA SER A 10 0.00 -1.46 -32.05
C SER A 10 1.39 -1.93 -31.60
N GLY A 11 2.07 -2.80 -32.35
CA GLY A 11 3.36 -3.41 -32.01
C GLY A 11 3.27 -4.63 -31.10
N SER A 12 2.07 -5.01 -30.64
CA SER A 12 1.83 -6.24 -29.87
C SER A 12 1.75 -7.48 -30.77
N ILE A 13 2.05 -8.66 -30.23
CA ILE A 13 1.87 -9.95 -30.90
C ILE A 13 0.66 -10.66 -30.32
N SER A 14 -0.35 -10.93 -31.15
CA SER A 14 -1.49 -11.78 -30.81
C SER A 14 -1.20 -13.25 -31.10
N ILE A 15 -1.49 -14.12 -30.13
CA ILE A 15 -1.42 -15.58 -30.28
C ILE A 15 -2.82 -16.12 -30.59
N GLN A 16 -2.97 -16.76 -31.76
CA GLN A 16 -4.26 -17.24 -32.27
C GLN A 16 -4.20 -18.71 -32.64
N ILE A 17 -5.27 -19.45 -32.33
CA ILE A 17 -5.49 -20.83 -32.78
C ILE A 17 -6.30 -20.79 -34.07
N ILE A 18 -5.78 -21.47 -35.10
CA ILE A 18 -6.38 -21.49 -36.45
C ILE A 18 -6.70 -22.93 -36.86
N LYS A 19 -7.86 -23.09 -37.49
CA LYS A 19 -8.27 -24.33 -38.17
C LYS A 19 -8.48 -24.04 -39.66
N LYS A 20 -7.97 -24.91 -40.53
CA LYS A 20 -8.31 -24.89 -41.95
C LYS A 20 -9.61 -25.67 -42.15
N ILE A 21 -10.63 -25.00 -42.69
CA ILE A 21 -11.93 -25.61 -43.04
C ILE A 21 -12.16 -25.35 -44.52
N LYS A 22 -12.31 -26.41 -45.33
CA LYS A 22 -12.48 -26.30 -46.79
C LYS A 22 -11.45 -25.37 -47.46
N GLY A 23 -10.17 -25.52 -47.08
CA GLY A 23 -9.06 -24.71 -47.61
C GLY A 23 -8.92 -23.29 -47.02
N LYS A 24 -9.93 -22.76 -46.33
CA LYS A 24 -9.88 -21.42 -45.72
C LYS A 24 -9.43 -21.48 -44.26
N SER A 25 -8.50 -20.60 -43.89
CA SER A 25 -7.99 -20.48 -42.50
C SER A 25 -8.96 -19.67 -41.65
N LYS A 26 -9.61 -20.30 -40.67
CA LYS A 26 -10.52 -19.65 -39.73
C LYS A 26 -9.87 -19.56 -38.35
N VAL A 27 -9.91 -18.37 -37.74
CA VAL A 27 -9.50 -18.18 -36.34
C VAL A 27 -10.56 -18.82 -35.45
N ILE A 28 -10.14 -19.79 -34.66
CA ILE A 28 -11.00 -20.50 -33.70
C ILE A 28 -11.05 -19.71 -32.39
N GLU A 29 -9.88 -19.33 -31.89
CA GLU A 29 -9.74 -18.66 -30.60
C GLU A 29 -8.51 -17.75 -30.63
N SER A 30 -8.59 -16.60 -29.97
CA SER A 30 -7.45 -15.72 -29.73
C SER A 30 -7.08 -15.82 -28.25
N ILE A 31 -5.90 -16.36 -27.94
CA ILE A 31 -5.47 -16.66 -26.56
C ILE A 31 -5.06 -15.39 -25.81
N GLY A 32 -4.54 -14.39 -26.52
CA GLY A 32 -4.18 -13.08 -25.97
C GLY A 32 -3.19 -12.34 -26.85
N CYS A 33 -2.81 -11.13 -26.42
CA CYS A 33 -1.75 -10.35 -27.06
C CYS A 33 -0.82 -9.72 -26.01
N SER A 34 0.44 -9.54 -26.38
CA SER A 34 1.42 -8.85 -25.53
C SER A 34 2.56 -8.27 -26.37
N LYS A 35 3.28 -7.28 -25.83
CA LYS A 35 4.57 -6.79 -26.35
C LYS A 35 5.76 -7.43 -25.64
N ASP A 36 5.54 -7.95 -24.44
CA ASP A 36 6.56 -8.59 -23.59
C ASP A 36 6.88 -10.02 -24.08
N PRO A 37 8.15 -10.34 -24.39
CA PRO A 37 8.59 -11.66 -24.82
C PRO A 37 8.20 -12.79 -23.87
N ASP A 38 8.31 -12.60 -22.56
CA ASP A 38 8.03 -13.65 -21.57
C ASP A 38 6.53 -13.99 -21.56
N LYS A 39 5.70 -12.95 -21.59
CA LYS A 39 4.24 -13.11 -21.72
C LYS A 39 3.84 -13.74 -23.05
N ILE A 40 4.56 -13.46 -24.15
CA ILE A 40 4.32 -14.10 -25.45
C ILE A 40 4.63 -15.61 -25.37
N GLU A 41 5.73 -16.01 -24.73
CA GLU A 41 6.07 -17.42 -24.56
C GLU A 41 5.01 -18.16 -23.70
N ARG A 42 4.53 -17.52 -22.64
CA ARG A 42 3.43 -18.05 -21.82
C ARG A 42 2.15 -18.27 -22.64
N LEU A 43 1.76 -17.28 -23.44
CA LEU A 43 0.58 -17.37 -24.32
C LEU A 43 0.73 -18.50 -25.36
N LEU A 44 1.94 -18.77 -25.85
CA LEU A 44 2.21 -19.90 -26.73
C LEU A 44 2.01 -21.24 -26.02
N LYS A 45 2.57 -21.42 -24.83
CA LYS A 45 2.38 -22.66 -24.04
C LYS A 45 0.89 -22.94 -23.81
N LYS A 46 0.13 -21.90 -23.45
CA LYS A 46 -1.33 -21.96 -23.29
C LYS A 46 -2.06 -22.36 -24.58
N ALA A 47 -1.67 -21.76 -25.71
CA ALA A 47 -2.25 -22.10 -27.01
C ALA A 47 -1.99 -23.57 -27.40
N HIS A 48 -0.80 -24.11 -27.11
CA HIS A 48 -0.49 -25.52 -27.37
C HIS A 48 -1.35 -26.45 -26.50
N LYS A 49 -1.50 -26.15 -25.20
CA LYS A 49 -2.37 -26.92 -24.30
C LYS A 49 -3.82 -26.89 -24.78
N ARG A 50 -4.31 -25.72 -25.19
CA ARG A 50 -5.68 -25.54 -25.67
C ARG A 50 -5.97 -26.30 -26.97
N ILE A 51 -5.01 -26.40 -27.89
CA ILE A 51 -5.17 -27.23 -29.10
C ILE A 51 -5.38 -28.71 -28.74
N LYS A 52 -4.66 -29.24 -27.76
CA LYS A 52 -4.82 -30.63 -27.30
C LYS A 52 -6.19 -30.90 -26.69
N GLU A 53 -6.79 -29.91 -26.03
CA GLU A 53 -8.16 -30.01 -25.49
C GLU A 53 -9.23 -29.98 -26.59
N LEU A 54 -9.00 -29.22 -27.67
CA LEU A 54 -9.97 -29.03 -28.76
C LEU A 54 -9.94 -30.17 -29.80
N GLU A 55 -8.78 -30.78 -30.04
CA GLU A 55 -8.59 -31.92 -30.95
C GLU A 55 -7.67 -32.95 -30.31
N PRO A 56 -8.17 -33.76 -29.36
CA PRO A 56 -7.39 -34.82 -28.74
C PRO A 56 -7.04 -35.91 -29.78
N THR A 57 -5.79 -36.38 -29.77
CA THR A 57 -5.35 -37.50 -30.62
C THR A 57 -5.44 -38.84 -29.89
N LEU A 58 -5.40 -39.96 -30.62
CA LEU A 58 -5.41 -41.31 -30.04
C LEU A 58 -4.28 -41.53 -29.01
N PHE A 59 -3.11 -40.90 -29.25
CA PHE A 59 -1.96 -40.90 -28.33
C PHE A 59 -2.19 -40.04 -27.07
N ASP A 60 -3.05 -39.03 -27.14
CA ASP A 60 -3.43 -38.23 -25.97
C ASP A 60 -4.40 -39.03 -25.06
N SER A 61 -5.27 -39.85 -25.64
CA SER A 61 -6.19 -40.74 -24.91
C SER A 61 -5.46 -41.83 -24.12
N VAL A 62 -4.48 -42.50 -24.75
CA VAL A 62 -3.65 -43.54 -24.10
C VAL A 62 -2.81 -42.94 -22.96
N LYS A 63 -2.26 -41.73 -23.14
CA LYS A 63 -1.56 -41.00 -22.06
C LYS A 63 -2.49 -40.61 -20.91
N GLN A 64 -3.76 -40.29 -21.18
CA GLN A 64 -4.74 -40.00 -20.14
C GLN A 64 -5.13 -41.25 -19.32
N GLU A 65 -5.20 -42.43 -19.94
CA GLU A 65 -5.47 -43.70 -19.24
C GLU A 65 -4.28 -44.17 -18.40
N GLU A 66 -3.04 -44.05 -18.90
CA GLU A 66 -1.84 -44.33 -18.09
C GLU A 66 -1.66 -43.36 -16.91
N GLN A 67 -2.14 -42.11 -17.03
CA GLN A 67 -2.12 -41.12 -15.95
C GLN A 67 -3.17 -41.37 -14.86
N LYS A 68 -4.27 -42.10 -15.14
CA LYS A 68 -5.30 -42.42 -14.13
C LYS A 68 -4.83 -43.47 -13.11
N LEU A 69 -3.85 -44.30 -13.46
CA LEU A 69 -3.38 -45.44 -12.65
C LEU A 69 -2.02 -45.22 -11.98
N LYS A 70 -1.34 -44.12 -12.25
CA LYS A 70 -0.17 -43.66 -11.48
C LYS A 70 -0.63 -42.53 -10.58
N PHE A 71 -0.08 -42.45 -9.35
CA PHE A 71 -0.18 -41.28 -8.47
C PHE A 71 -0.35 -40.02 -9.31
N LEU A 72 -1.42 -39.25 -9.06
CA LEU A 72 -1.70 -37.96 -9.71
C LEU A 72 -0.35 -37.32 -10.03
N PRO A 73 0.06 -37.21 -11.32
CA PRO A 73 1.36 -36.68 -11.66
C PRO A 73 1.29 -35.18 -11.40
N ILE A 74 1.43 -34.80 -10.13
CA ILE A 74 1.47 -33.43 -9.68
C ILE A 74 2.77 -32.87 -10.25
N SER A 75 2.66 -32.22 -11.39
CA SER A 75 3.74 -31.39 -11.91
C SER A 75 3.92 -30.18 -10.98
N ASN A 76 5.13 -29.66 -10.85
CA ASN A 76 5.39 -28.43 -10.09
C ASN A 76 4.51 -27.24 -10.55
N GLU A 77 3.99 -27.28 -11.79
CA GLU A 77 3.08 -26.28 -12.33
C GLU A 77 1.68 -26.31 -11.69
N GLN A 78 1.30 -27.40 -11.03
CA GLN A 78 0.00 -27.58 -10.36
C GLN A 78 0.08 -27.29 -8.86
N VAL A 79 1.27 -27.11 -8.31
CA VAL A 79 1.48 -26.80 -6.89
C VAL A 79 1.31 -25.29 -6.66
N ILE A 80 0.49 -24.94 -5.68
CA ILE A 80 0.24 -23.56 -5.23
C ILE A 80 0.62 -23.46 -3.75
N PRO A 81 1.55 -22.57 -3.35
CA PRO A 81 1.72 -22.24 -1.95
C PRO A 81 0.44 -21.63 -1.37
N ILE A 82 0.03 -22.14 -0.21
CA ILE A 82 -1.15 -21.65 0.54
C ILE A 82 -0.79 -21.02 1.89
N GLY A 83 0.45 -21.20 2.38
CA GLY A 83 0.84 -20.75 3.71
C GLY A 83 0.73 -19.24 3.91
N ASP A 84 0.98 -18.47 2.86
CA ASP A 84 0.77 -17.03 2.81
C ASP A 84 -0.69 -16.62 3.07
N GLU A 85 -1.63 -17.32 2.42
CA GLU A 85 -3.07 -17.08 2.63
C GLU A 85 -3.55 -17.58 3.98
N LEU A 86 -3.01 -18.70 4.48
CA LEU A 86 -3.34 -19.23 5.80
C LEU A 86 -2.91 -18.27 6.92
N PHE A 87 -1.74 -17.63 6.79
CA PHE A 87 -1.23 -16.73 7.82
C PHE A 87 -1.63 -15.27 7.58
N PHE A 88 -1.12 -14.64 6.52
CA PHE A 88 -1.40 -13.23 6.22
C PHE A 88 -2.83 -13.01 5.77
N GLY A 89 -3.43 -13.99 5.08
CA GLY A 89 -4.83 -13.92 4.70
C GLY A 89 -5.77 -13.98 5.91
N ALA A 90 -5.46 -14.78 6.93
CA ALA A 90 -6.24 -14.79 8.18
C ALA A 90 -6.12 -13.46 8.95
N ILE A 91 -4.91 -12.87 9.00
CA ILE A 91 -4.71 -11.53 9.59
C ILE A 91 -5.51 -10.49 8.81
N PHE A 92 -5.46 -10.55 7.48
CA PHE A 92 -6.20 -9.65 6.60
C PHE A 92 -7.71 -9.77 6.85
N ASP A 93 -8.27 -10.97 6.87
CA ASP A 93 -9.71 -11.18 7.06
C ASP A 93 -10.19 -10.74 8.46
N ARG A 94 -9.31 -10.87 9.47
CA ARG A 94 -9.57 -10.39 10.84
C ARG A 94 -9.69 -8.86 10.89
N ILE A 95 -8.88 -8.15 10.10
CA ILE A 95 -8.86 -6.67 10.07
C ILE A 95 -9.94 -6.16 9.11
N PHE A 96 -9.99 -6.70 7.90
CA PHE A 96 -10.80 -6.21 6.79
C PHE A 96 -11.97 -7.16 6.52
N ASN A 97 -13.16 -6.76 6.96
CA ASN A 97 -14.36 -7.54 6.68
C ASN A 97 -14.72 -7.45 5.18
N LYS A 98 -14.81 -8.63 4.55
CA LYS A 98 -15.16 -8.82 3.14
C LYS A 98 -16.43 -8.12 2.69
N LYS A 99 -17.44 -8.01 3.56
CA LYS A 99 -18.73 -7.44 3.20
C LYS A 99 -18.78 -5.91 3.25
N THR A 100 -17.82 -5.25 3.92
CA THR A 100 -17.95 -3.83 4.26
C THR A 100 -17.07 -2.92 3.43
N ILE A 101 -15.79 -3.26 3.21
CA ILE A 101 -14.83 -2.34 2.57
C ILE A 101 -15.32 -1.88 1.18
N PHE A 102 -15.75 -2.81 0.34
CA PHE A 102 -16.12 -2.55 -1.05
C PHE A 102 -17.65 -2.59 -1.31
N GLN A 103 -18.50 -2.49 -0.28
CA GLN A 103 -19.95 -2.71 -0.40
C GLN A 103 -20.63 -1.88 -1.53
N SER A 104 -20.14 -0.67 -1.78
CA SER A 104 -20.64 0.30 -2.77
C SER A 104 -19.86 0.27 -4.10
N VAL A 105 -18.94 -0.68 -4.28
CA VAL A 105 -18.06 -0.77 -5.45
C VAL A 105 -18.51 -1.90 -6.38
N TYR A 106 -18.56 -1.61 -7.68
CA TYR A 106 -18.84 -2.63 -8.70
C TYR A 106 -17.86 -3.81 -8.59
N LYS A 107 -18.39 -5.04 -8.62
CA LYS A 107 -17.64 -6.29 -8.39
C LYS A 107 -16.87 -6.28 -7.04
N ALA A 108 -17.56 -5.87 -5.97
CA ALA A 108 -17.01 -5.78 -4.62
C ALA A 108 -16.20 -7.01 -4.17
N ASN A 109 -16.71 -8.22 -4.42
CA ASN A 109 -16.02 -9.46 -4.05
C ASN A 109 -14.68 -9.60 -4.79
N ASP A 110 -14.66 -9.39 -6.10
CA ASP A 110 -13.42 -9.46 -6.90
C ASP A 110 -12.40 -8.41 -6.42
N LYS A 111 -12.88 -7.20 -6.07
CA LYS A 111 -12.03 -6.13 -5.51
C LYS A 111 -11.45 -6.51 -4.16
N HIS A 112 -12.24 -7.13 -3.30
CA HIS A 112 -11.79 -7.57 -1.99
C HIS A 112 -10.71 -8.65 -2.10
N GLU A 113 -10.93 -9.69 -2.91
CA GLU A 113 -9.94 -10.74 -3.12
C GLU A 113 -8.65 -10.19 -3.75
N LEU A 114 -8.78 -9.26 -4.69
CA LEU A 114 -7.60 -8.66 -5.32
C LEU A 114 -6.87 -7.71 -4.37
N PHE A 115 -7.59 -7.00 -3.50
CA PHE A 115 -6.99 -6.19 -2.44
C PHE A 115 -6.23 -7.05 -1.42
N LYS A 116 -6.82 -8.18 -1.01
CA LYS A 116 -6.16 -9.17 -0.17
C LYS A 116 -4.88 -9.69 -0.80
N ALA A 117 -4.93 -10.11 -2.06
CA ALA A 117 -3.76 -10.54 -2.80
C ALA A 117 -2.70 -9.44 -2.93
N LEU A 118 -3.12 -8.19 -3.18
CA LEU A 118 -2.23 -7.04 -3.24
C LEU A 118 -1.50 -6.83 -1.91
N VAL A 119 -2.20 -6.85 -0.78
CA VAL A 119 -1.59 -6.68 0.55
C VAL A 119 -0.62 -7.81 0.86
N ILE A 120 -1.02 -9.08 0.65
CA ILE A 120 -0.16 -10.24 0.90
C ILE A 120 1.10 -10.18 0.02
N SER A 121 0.94 -9.90 -1.28
CA SER A 121 2.08 -9.80 -2.20
C SER A 121 3.06 -8.70 -1.79
N ARG A 122 2.57 -7.56 -1.30
CA ARG A 122 3.40 -6.43 -0.84
C ARG A 122 4.19 -6.73 0.43
N ILE A 123 3.68 -7.61 1.28
CA ILE A 123 4.38 -8.07 2.49
C ILE A 123 5.49 -9.06 2.12
N LEU A 124 5.19 -10.02 1.26
CA LEU A 124 6.13 -11.10 0.90
C LEU A 124 7.19 -10.68 -0.10
N TYR A 125 6.77 -9.96 -1.14
CA TYR A 125 7.61 -9.54 -2.26
C TYR A 125 7.33 -8.06 -2.54
N PRO A 126 7.98 -7.14 -1.79
CA PRO A 126 7.76 -5.72 -1.94
C PRO A 126 8.06 -5.24 -3.37
N GLY A 127 7.01 -5.12 -4.19
CA GLY A 127 7.09 -4.71 -5.58
C GLY A 127 6.10 -3.60 -5.93
N SER A 128 6.08 -3.19 -7.19
CA SER A 128 5.07 -2.24 -7.69
C SER A 128 3.66 -2.84 -7.55
N LYS A 129 2.62 -1.99 -7.63
CA LYS A 129 1.23 -2.49 -7.65
C LYS A 129 0.99 -3.44 -8.83
N LEU A 130 1.68 -3.19 -9.95
CA LEU A 130 1.60 -4.00 -11.17
C LEU A 130 2.25 -5.38 -11.01
N TYR A 131 3.28 -5.50 -10.18
CA TYR A 131 3.94 -6.78 -9.87
C TYR A 131 2.98 -7.83 -9.29
N LEU A 132 1.80 -7.41 -8.80
CA LEU A 132 0.73 -8.34 -8.41
C LEU A 132 0.35 -9.32 -9.54
N SER A 133 0.44 -8.92 -10.81
CA SER A 133 0.13 -9.81 -11.93
C SER A 133 1.12 -10.98 -12.00
N ASP A 134 2.40 -10.72 -11.84
CA ASP A 134 3.45 -11.74 -11.79
C ASP A 134 3.34 -12.59 -10.52
N TYR A 135 3.09 -11.98 -9.37
CA TYR A 135 2.87 -12.70 -8.12
C TYR A 135 1.75 -13.75 -8.26
N LEU A 136 0.59 -13.33 -8.75
CA LEU A 136 -0.57 -14.21 -8.94
C LEU A 136 -0.29 -15.28 -9.98
N PHE A 137 0.43 -14.95 -11.05
CA PHE A 137 0.79 -15.92 -12.08
C PHE A 137 1.74 -16.99 -11.54
N TYR A 138 2.85 -16.58 -10.92
CA TYR A 138 3.90 -17.50 -10.48
C TYR A 138 3.45 -18.36 -9.30
N PHE A 139 2.89 -17.73 -8.27
CA PHE A 139 2.58 -18.40 -7.01
C PHE A 139 1.15 -18.92 -6.95
N LYS A 140 0.18 -18.26 -7.60
CA LYS A 140 -1.23 -18.64 -7.49
C LYS A 140 -1.80 -19.27 -8.75
N LYS A 141 -1.01 -19.36 -9.83
CA LYS A 141 -1.42 -19.85 -11.15
C LYS A 141 -2.68 -19.13 -11.66
N LYS A 142 -2.86 -17.88 -11.25
CA LYS A 142 -3.99 -17.01 -11.64
C LYS A 142 -3.48 -15.92 -12.56
N GLU A 143 -4.09 -15.81 -13.73
CA GLU A 143 -3.84 -14.68 -14.64
C GLU A 143 -4.77 -13.53 -14.30
N ILE A 144 -4.24 -12.31 -14.32
CA ILE A 144 -5.01 -11.09 -14.20
C ILE A 144 -4.52 -10.05 -15.20
N SER A 145 -5.43 -9.21 -15.68
CA SER A 145 -5.09 -8.08 -16.55
C SER A 145 -4.61 -6.88 -15.74
N ASP A 146 -3.70 -6.10 -16.32
CA ASP A 146 -3.17 -4.89 -15.69
C ASP A 146 -4.30 -3.88 -15.41
N GLU A 147 -5.31 -3.81 -16.28
CA GLU A 147 -6.49 -2.96 -16.11
C GLU A 147 -7.35 -3.36 -14.92
N ALA A 148 -7.37 -4.63 -14.52
CA ALA A 148 -8.08 -5.05 -13.31
C ALA A 148 -7.36 -4.54 -12.05
N ILE A 149 -6.02 -4.53 -12.06
CA ILE A 149 -5.19 -3.97 -11.00
C ILE A 149 -5.38 -2.45 -10.92
N TYR A 150 -5.29 -1.73 -12.03
CA TYR A 150 -5.51 -0.27 -12.05
C TYR A 150 -6.90 0.10 -11.54
N ARG A 151 -7.94 -0.58 -12.04
CA ARG A 151 -9.31 -0.35 -11.53
C ARG A 151 -9.45 -0.66 -10.05
N LEU A 152 -8.66 -1.57 -9.47
CA LEU A 152 -8.66 -1.79 -8.03
C LEU A 152 -8.08 -0.58 -7.31
N VAL A 153 -6.94 -0.08 -7.76
CA VAL A 153 -6.30 1.12 -7.19
C VAL A 153 -7.24 2.33 -7.26
N ASP A 154 -7.95 2.53 -8.37
CA ASP A 154 -8.98 3.57 -8.51
C ASP A 154 -10.11 3.40 -7.49
N SER A 155 -10.48 2.15 -7.19
CA SER A 155 -11.52 1.87 -6.19
C SER A 155 -11.03 2.14 -4.76
N LEU A 156 -9.75 1.86 -4.47
CA LEU A 156 -9.12 2.15 -3.18
C LEU A 156 -8.99 3.64 -2.92
N TYR A 157 -8.86 4.45 -3.98
CA TYR A 157 -8.74 5.90 -3.87
C TYR A 157 -10.07 6.61 -3.56
N LYS A 158 -11.21 5.92 -3.67
CA LYS A 158 -12.51 6.50 -3.29
C LYS A 158 -12.54 6.81 -1.79
N ASP A 159 -12.97 8.02 -1.43
CA ASP A 159 -13.00 8.51 -0.04
C ASP A 159 -13.69 7.53 0.92
N GLU A 160 -14.84 6.98 0.53
CA GLU A 160 -15.57 6.01 1.35
C GLU A 160 -14.80 4.70 1.57
N VAL A 161 -14.02 4.24 0.58
CA VAL A 161 -13.24 3.00 0.69
C VAL A 161 -12.01 3.25 1.55
N LYS A 162 -11.31 4.38 1.32
CA LYS A 162 -10.20 4.84 2.16
C LYS A 162 -10.64 4.96 3.62
N GLN A 163 -11.77 5.61 3.88
CA GLN A 163 -12.31 5.78 5.22
C GLN A 163 -12.60 4.43 5.88
N ARG A 164 -13.28 3.50 5.19
CA ARG A 164 -13.56 2.15 5.73
C ARG A 164 -12.29 1.35 6.03
N ILE A 165 -11.25 1.48 5.20
CA ILE A 165 -9.94 0.84 5.44
C ILE A 165 -9.30 1.43 6.69
N GLU A 166 -9.26 2.76 6.81
CA GLU A 166 -8.70 3.45 7.98
C GLU A 166 -9.47 3.11 9.27
N GLU A 167 -10.80 3.06 9.22
CA GLU A 167 -11.66 2.64 10.33
C GLU A 167 -11.40 1.19 10.76
N ALA A 168 -11.24 0.28 9.79
CA ALA A 168 -10.91 -1.11 10.06
C ALA A 168 -9.55 -1.25 10.77
N VAL A 169 -8.52 -0.57 10.25
CA VAL A 169 -7.18 -0.55 10.86
C VAL A 169 -7.21 0.08 12.25
N TYR A 170 -7.85 1.24 12.39
CA TYR A 170 -7.97 1.94 13.66
C TYR A 170 -8.66 1.06 14.72
N LYS A 171 -9.75 0.38 14.38
CA LYS A 171 -10.47 -0.50 15.29
C LYS A 171 -9.61 -1.68 15.75
N ASP A 172 -8.87 -2.32 14.83
CA ASP A 172 -7.94 -3.40 15.18
C ASP A 172 -6.81 -2.90 16.07
N THR A 173 -6.21 -1.74 15.74
CA THR A 173 -5.18 -1.09 16.55
C THR A 173 -5.70 -0.78 17.95
N LEU A 174 -6.90 -0.21 18.06
CA LEU A 174 -7.52 0.14 19.34
C LEU A 174 -7.74 -1.09 20.23
N ALA A 175 -8.16 -2.21 19.64
CA ALA A 175 -8.31 -3.47 20.36
C ALA A 175 -6.96 -3.99 20.89
N LYS A 176 -5.90 -3.93 20.08
CA LYS A 176 -4.54 -4.36 20.47
C LYS A 176 -3.93 -3.55 21.59
N VAL A 177 -4.27 -2.26 21.69
CA VAL A 177 -3.75 -1.37 22.75
C VAL A 177 -4.69 -1.25 23.95
N GLY A 178 -5.65 -2.17 24.10
CA GLY A 178 -6.52 -2.24 25.29
C GLY A 178 -7.65 -1.20 25.32
N GLY A 179 -8.13 -0.75 24.16
CA GLY A 179 -9.31 0.11 24.06
C GLY A 179 -9.07 1.60 24.29
N LYS A 180 -7.83 2.01 24.59
CA LYS A 180 -7.46 3.41 24.84
C LYS A 180 -6.10 3.75 24.22
N ILE A 181 -6.05 4.85 23.48
CA ILE A 181 -4.81 5.42 22.97
C ILE A 181 -4.28 6.38 24.03
N ALA A 182 -3.24 5.97 24.75
CA ALA A 182 -2.62 6.79 25.79
C ALA A 182 -1.67 7.85 25.19
N VAL A 183 -0.88 7.45 24.19
CA VAL A 183 0.12 8.27 23.51
C VAL A 183 -0.04 8.08 22.01
N CYS A 184 0.07 9.16 21.24
CA CYS A 184 0.23 9.08 19.79
C CYS A 184 1.50 9.83 19.35
N PHE A 185 2.29 9.16 18.52
CA PHE A 185 3.42 9.81 17.83
C PHE A 185 2.93 10.35 16.50
N TYR A 186 3.39 11.54 16.13
CA TYR A 186 3.20 12.14 14.82
C TYR A 186 4.55 12.42 14.18
N ASP A 187 4.72 11.89 12.98
CA ASP A 187 5.88 12.19 12.14
C ASP A 187 5.44 12.47 10.70
N VAL A 188 6.23 13.27 10.00
CA VAL A 188 6.01 13.63 8.60
C VAL A 188 7.20 13.21 7.76
N THR A 189 6.95 12.27 6.85
CA THR A 189 7.93 11.84 5.86
C THR A 189 7.68 12.54 4.53
N THR A 190 8.75 12.95 3.86
CA THR A 190 8.67 13.52 2.49
C THR A 190 8.94 12.44 1.46
N LEU A 191 8.07 12.32 0.46
CA LEU A 191 8.25 11.44 -0.69
C LEU A 191 8.51 12.30 -1.94
N PHE A 192 9.68 12.15 -2.55
CA PHE A 192 10.02 12.83 -3.80
C PHE A 192 9.74 11.94 -5.01
N PHE A 193 9.49 12.55 -6.16
CA PHE A 193 9.25 11.86 -7.41
C PHE A 193 10.32 12.22 -8.43
N GLU A 194 10.74 11.23 -9.22
CA GLU A 194 11.54 11.45 -10.43
C GLU A 194 10.67 11.99 -11.57
N SER A 195 10.05 13.14 -11.32
CA SER A 195 9.25 13.91 -12.26
C SER A 195 9.88 15.28 -12.44
N GLU A 196 9.64 15.90 -13.58
CA GLU A 196 10.03 17.30 -13.85
C GLU A 196 8.86 18.27 -13.68
N SER A 197 7.64 17.76 -13.76
CA SER A 197 6.41 18.56 -13.62
C SER A 197 5.77 18.39 -12.25
N GLU A 198 5.33 19.52 -11.70
CA GLU A 198 4.38 19.57 -10.60
C GLU A 198 2.97 19.21 -11.05
N ASP A 199 2.14 18.80 -10.11
CA ASP A 199 0.68 18.73 -10.29
C ASP A 199 -0.03 19.19 -9.02
N ASP A 200 -1.35 19.03 -8.99
CA ASP A 200 -2.20 19.43 -7.88
C ASP A 200 -1.64 18.97 -6.54
N LEU A 201 -1.14 17.73 -6.44
CA LEU A 201 -0.60 17.15 -5.21
C LEU A 201 0.92 17.35 -5.08
N ARG A 202 1.68 16.98 -6.11
CA ARG A 202 3.14 16.95 -6.13
C ARG A 202 3.67 18.35 -6.42
N ARG A 203 4.21 19.00 -5.39
CA ARG A 203 4.78 20.35 -5.47
C ARG A 203 6.23 20.33 -5.03
N ILE A 204 7.07 21.12 -5.68
CA ILE A 204 8.44 21.36 -5.28
C ILE A 204 8.39 22.10 -3.95
N GLY A 205 9.02 21.53 -2.94
CA GLY A 205 9.11 22.10 -1.61
C GLY A 205 10.55 22.20 -1.15
N PHE A 206 10.72 22.51 0.13
CA PHE A 206 12.02 22.62 0.74
C PHE A 206 12.69 21.24 0.82
N SER A 207 13.90 21.12 0.27
CA SER A 207 14.70 19.88 0.28
C SER A 207 15.69 19.92 1.43
N LYS A 208 15.49 19.07 2.45
CA LYS A 208 16.43 18.94 3.59
C LYS A 208 17.81 18.41 3.17
N GLU A 209 17.90 17.76 2.01
CA GLU A 209 19.11 17.10 1.50
C GLU A 209 19.77 17.83 0.32
N GLY A 210 19.32 19.05 -0.02
CA GLY A 210 19.87 19.81 -1.15
C GLY A 210 19.67 19.18 -2.53
N LYS A 211 18.88 18.11 -2.63
CA LYS A 211 18.49 17.48 -3.90
C LYS A 211 17.72 18.48 -4.77
N LEU A 212 18.00 18.42 -6.08
CA LEU A 212 17.33 19.15 -7.17
C LEU A 212 15.83 19.33 -6.91
N ALA A 213 15.28 20.46 -7.36
CA ALA A 213 13.88 20.85 -7.27
C ALA A 213 12.93 19.80 -7.90
N ARG A 214 12.71 18.69 -7.19
CA ARG A 214 11.84 17.60 -7.59
C ARG A 214 10.48 17.76 -6.92
N PRO A 215 9.38 17.51 -7.64
CA PRO A 215 8.05 17.47 -7.04
C PRO A 215 8.00 16.45 -5.91
N GLN A 216 7.44 16.85 -4.78
CA GLN A 216 7.33 16.01 -3.59
C GLN A 216 5.93 16.10 -2.97
N ILE A 217 5.64 15.16 -2.08
CA ILE A 217 4.47 15.17 -1.19
C ILE A 217 4.95 14.92 0.24
N GLN A 218 4.13 15.32 1.20
CA GLN A 218 4.35 15.01 2.61
C GLN A 218 3.31 13.98 3.06
N LEU A 219 3.77 12.98 3.81
CA LEU A 219 2.93 11.95 4.44
C LEU A 219 3.05 12.10 5.94
N GLY A 220 2.00 12.59 6.58
CA GLY A 220 1.88 12.62 8.03
C GLY A 220 1.25 11.34 8.55
N LEU A 221 1.85 10.70 9.55
CA LEU A 221 1.38 9.45 10.12
C LEU A 221 1.29 9.55 11.65
N PHE A 222 0.12 9.20 12.19
CA PHE A 222 -0.05 8.91 13.60
C PHE A 222 0.18 7.44 13.89
N THR A 223 0.92 7.16 14.96
CA THR A 223 1.11 5.80 15.49
C THR A 223 0.88 5.74 16.99
N THR A 224 0.60 4.55 17.52
CA THR A 224 0.55 4.29 18.96
C THR A 224 1.96 4.20 19.56
N LEU A 225 2.06 4.09 20.89
CA LEU A 225 3.32 3.83 21.59
C LEU A 225 4.09 2.62 21.03
N GLN A 226 3.36 1.59 20.60
CA GLN A 226 3.90 0.33 20.04
C GLN A 226 4.17 0.41 18.53
N GLY A 227 3.97 1.57 17.90
CA GLY A 227 4.17 1.77 16.47
C GLY A 227 3.01 1.32 15.57
N TYR A 228 1.84 0.98 16.13
CA TYR A 228 0.68 0.64 15.29
C TYR A 228 0.09 1.90 14.63
N PRO A 229 -0.26 1.85 13.32
CA PRO A 229 -0.82 3.00 12.63
C PRO A 229 -2.21 3.34 13.16
N LEU A 230 -2.48 4.64 13.27
CA LEU A 230 -3.76 5.20 13.74
C LEU A 230 -4.49 5.97 12.65
N SER A 231 -3.78 6.85 11.95
CA SER A 231 -4.32 7.67 10.86
C SER A 231 -3.17 8.22 10.05
N TYR A 232 -3.38 8.49 8.77
CA TYR A 232 -2.43 9.22 7.94
C TYR A 232 -3.13 10.29 7.15
N GLU A 233 -2.37 11.31 6.76
CA GLU A 233 -2.82 12.38 5.89
C GLU A 233 -1.72 12.68 4.85
N VAL A 234 -2.13 13.04 3.65
CA VAL A 234 -1.23 13.36 2.54
C VAL A 234 -1.36 14.84 2.21
N TYR A 235 -0.23 15.52 2.10
CA TYR A 235 -0.17 16.95 1.84
C TYR A 235 0.71 17.28 0.65
N HIS A 236 0.46 18.44 0.06
CA HIS A 236 1.33 19.01 -0.97
C HIS A 236 2.75 19.23 -0.44
N GLY A 237 3.75 18.98 -1.28
CA GLY A 237 5.17 19.04 -0.90
C GLY A 237 5.68 20.38 -0.37
N LYS A 238 4.98 21.48 -0.65
CA LYS A 238 5.29 22.85 -0.17
C LYS A 238 4.72 23.14 1.22
N LYS A 239 3.84 22.30 1.77
CA LYS A 239 3.20 22.56 3.05
C LYS A 239 4.24 22.62 4.17
N TYR A 240 4.13 23.61 5.05
CA TYR A 240 5.03 23.71 6.20
C TYR A 240 4.68 22.62 7.22
N GLU A 241 5.68 21.85 7.64
CA GLU A 241 5.54 20.74 8.60
C GLU A 241 4.73 21.17 9.83
N GLY A 242 5.04 22.33 10.43
CA GLY A 242 4.35 22.80 11.63
C GLY A 242 2.83 22.96 11.49
N HIS A 243 2.28 23.17 10.30
CA HIS A 243 0.84 23.27 10.09
C HIS A 243 0.15 21.91 9.88
N THR A 244 0.92 20.84 9.64
CA THR A 244 0.37 19.51 9.38
C THR A 244 -0.18 18.86 10.65
N LEU A 245 0.48 19.06 11.80
CA LEU A 245 0.10 18.44 13.07
C LEU A 245 -1.34 18.78 13.48
N LEU A 246 -1.71 20.06 13.47
CA LEU A 246 -3.03 20.49 13.95
C LEU A 246 -4.15 19.97 13.05
N GLU A 247 -3.97 20.06 11.74
CA GLU A 247 -4.94 19.55 10.78
C GLU A 247 -5.08 18.04 10.87
N ALA A 248 -3.96 17.31 10.95
CA ALA A 248 -3.97 15.87 11.13
C ALA A 248 -4.67 15.48 12.44
N LEU A 249 -4.40 16.19 13.54
CA LEU A 249 -4.99 15.90 14.85
C LEU A 249 -6.50 16.16 14.87
N LEU A 250 -6.96 17.27 14.28
CA LEU A 250 -8.37 17.59 14.13
C LEU A 250 -9.10 16.55 13.27
N ASN A 251 -8.52 16.18 12.13
CA ASN A 251 -9.06 15.14 11.27
C ASN A 251 -9.11 13.78 11.98
N PHE A 252 -8.05 13.42 12.70
CA PHE A 252 -7.98 12.20 13.50
C PHE A 252 -9.07 12.16 14.58
N GLN A 253 -9.24 13.26 15.32
CA GLN A 253 -10.26 13.38 16.36
C GLN A 253 -11.68 13.28 15.78
N LYS A 254 -11.94 13.98 14.66
CA LYS A 254 -13.25 13.99 13.99
C LYS A 254 -13.59 12.62 13.38
N LYS A 255 -12.63 12.02 12.67
CA LYS A 255 -12.79 10.75 11.95
C LYS A 255 -13.11 9.60 12.90
N PHE A 256 -12.40 9.50 14.02
CA PHE A 256 -12.54 8.36 14.95
C PHE A 256 -13.28 8.67 16.24
N LYS A 257 -13.79 9.90 16.41
CA LYS A 257 -14.58 10.34 17.58
C LYS A 257 -13.92 9.94 18.90
N LEU A 258 -12.66 10.33 19.06
CA LEU A 258 -11.84 9.95 20.22
C LEU A 258 -12.54 10.32 21.52
N LYS A 259 -12.78 9.32 22.38
CA LYS A 259 -13.36 9.53 23.72
C LYS A 259 -12.39 10.21 24.67
N ASN A 260 -11.09 9.97 24.47
CA ASN A 260 -10.00 10.50 25.29
C ASN A 260 -8.96 11.16 24.39
N LYS A 261 -8.35 12.24 24.88
CA LYS A 261 -7.23 12.91 24.20
C LYS A 261 -5.93 12.19 24.54
N PRO A 262 -5.21 11.61 23.56
CA PRO A 262 -3.89 11.03 23.81
C PRO A 262 -2.85 12.12 24.12
N ILE A 263 -1.75 11.73 24.73
CA ILE A 263 -0.54 12.56 24.78
C ILE A 263 0.04 12.62 23.37
N VAL A 264 0.15 13.82 22.80
CA VAL A 264 0.68 14.03 21.45
C VAL A 264 2.20 14.17 21.51
N VAL A 265 2.92 13.32 20.78
CA VAL A 265 4.37 13.36 20.71
C VAL A 265 4.80 13.67 19.28
N ALA A 266 5.60 14.71 19.07
CA ALA A 266 6.07 15.09 17.74
C ALA A 266 7.48 15.69 17.76
N ASP A 267 8.18 15.59 16.63
CA ASP A 267 9.52 16.17 16.49
C ASP A 267 9.52 17.70 16.52
N ARG A 268 10.70 18.28 16.74
CA ARG A 268 10.97 19.71 16.85
C ARG A 268 10.53 20.57 15.67
N GLY A 269 10.35 19.98 14.48
CA GLY A 269 9.78 20.69 13.33
C GLY A 269 8.35 21.17 13.58
N MET A 270 7.65 20.54 14.52
CA MET A 270 6.27 20.86 14.91
C MET A 270 6.17 21.84 16.08
N LEU A 271 7.30 22.26 16.67
CA LEU A 271 7.31 23.21 17.77
C LEU A 271 7.12 24.63 17.26
N ASN A 272 5.92 25.18 17.44
CA ASN A 272 5.62 26.60 17.28
C ASN A 272 4.53 27.03 18.27
N ASP A 273 4.44 28.33 18.56
CA ASP A 273 3.55 28.86 19.58
C ASP A 273 2.06 28.61 19.27
N ALA A 274 1.67 28.65 18.00
CA ALA A 274 0.31 28.33 17.58
C ALA A 274 -0.06 26.86 17.85
N ASN A 275 0.86 25.92 17.62
CA ASN A 275 0.64 24.50 17.91
C ASN A 275 0.50 24.26 19.40
N ILE A 276 1.36 24.89 20.22
CA ILE A 276 1.31 24.73 21.66
C ILE A 276 0.02 25.33 22.22
N ALA A 277 -0.31 26.57 21.83
CA ALA A 277 -1.56 27.23 22.23
C ALA A 277 -2.79 26.38 21.86
N PHE A 278 -2.80 25.80 20.66
CA PHE A 278 -3.88 24.92 20.24
C PHE A 278 -3.98 23.68 21.15
N LEU A 279 -2.87 23.00 21.43
CA LEU A 279 -2.85 21.79 22.25
C LEU A 279 -3.35 22.11 23.67
N GLU A 280 -2.90 23.20 24.28
CA GLU A 280 -3.30 23.63 25.63
C GLU A 280 -4.77 24.06 25.69
N ASN A 281 -5.21 24.93 24.78
CA ASN A 281 -6.60 25.39 24.69
C ASN A 281 -7.59 24.24 24.41
N ASN A 282 -7.10 23.19 23.74
CA ASN A 282 -7.87 21.97 23.51
C ASN A 282 -7.53 20.87 24.52
N GLY A 283 -6.90 21.15 25.66
CA GLY A 283 -6.71 20.19 26.75
C GLY A 283 -5.93 18.93 26.37
N TYR A 284 -5.03 18.99 25.39
CA TYR A 284 -4.08 17.94 25.09
C TYR A 284 -2.85 18.06 26.00
N LYS A 285 -2.34 16.91 26.43
CA LYS A 285 -0.97 16.81 26.94
C LYS A 285 -0.04 16.53 25.76
N TYR A 286 1.19 17.01 25.82
CA TYR A 286 2.10 16.88 24.68
C TYR A 286 3.57 16.75 25.10
N ILE A 287 4.37 16.17 24.21
CA ILE A 287 5.83 16.12 24.27
C ILE A 287 6.32 16.56 22.89
N LEU A 288 6.92 17.74 22.81
CA LEU A 288 7.43 18.30 21.56
C LEU A 288 8.93 18.46 21.65
N GLY A 289 9.65 18.05 20.60
CA GLY A 289 11.08 18.34 20.50
C GLY A 289 11.35 19.85 20.48
N ALA A 290 12.43 20.30 21.11
CA ALA A 290 12.82 21.71 21.09
C ALA A 290 14.24 21.89 20.58
N LYS A 291 14.47 22.93 19.76
CA LYS A 291 15.82 23.35 19.39
C LYS A 291 16.35 24.29 20.46
N ILE A 292 17.42 23.89 21.17
CA ILE A 292 18.08 24.71 22.20
C ILE A 292 18.36 26.13 21.67
N LYS A 293 18.80 26.26 20.41
CA LYS A 293 19.08 27.55 19.76
C LYS A 293 17.88 28.51 19.72
N MET A 294 16.65 28.01 19.74
CA MET A 294 15.43 28.82 19.68
C MET A 294 14.89 29.20 21.07
N LEU A 295 15.48 28.65 22.15
CA LEU A 295 15.05 28.96 23.51
C LEU A 295 15.53 30.35 23.96
N PRO A 296 14.84 31.00 24.92
CA PRO A 296 15.32 32.21 25.60
C PRO A 296 16.72 32.02 26.18
N SER A 297 17.52 33.10 26.22
CA SER A 297 18.90 33.08 26.74
C SER A 297 19.01 32.49 28.14
N GLY A 298 18.15 32.91 29.08
CA GLY A 298 18.16 32.39 30.44
C GLY A 298 17.91 30.88 30.56
N ILE A 299 17.21 30.27 29.60
CA ILE A 299 17.01 28.80 29.57
C ILE A 299 18.25 28.13 28.97
N LYS A 300 18.84 28.72 27.92
CA LYS A 300 20.10 28.23 27.34
C LYS A 300 21.21 28.19 28.38
N ASP A 301 21.35 29.24 29.18
CA ASP A 301 22.37 29.33 30.22
C ASP A 301 22.16 28.25 31.28
N LYS A 302 20.91 27.99 31.69
CA LYS A 302 20.59 26.86 32.58
C LYS A 302 20.99 25.52 31.97
N ILE A 303 20.68 25.28 30.69
CA ILE A 303 21.03 24.03 29.99
C ILE A 303 22.55 23.84 29.89
N ILE A 304 23.30 24.90 29.55
CA ILE A 304 24.76 24.84 29.41
C ILE A 304 25.43 24.53 30.76
N ASN A 305 24.85 24.97 31.87
CA ASN A 305 25.36 24.73 33.21
C ASN A 305 24.93 23.38 33.81
N LEU A 306 24.13 22.57 33.11
CA LEU A 306 23.80 21.23 33.58
C LEU A 306 25.05 20.35 33.55
N THR A 307 25.29 19.65 34.66
CA THR A 307 26.38 18.67 34.73
C THR A 307 25.98 17.41 33.96
N PHE A 308 26.79 17.04 32.97
CA PHE A 308 26.69 15.73 32.35
C PHE A 308 27.19 14.67 33.33
N ILE A 309 26.33 13.70 33.65
CA ILE A 309 26.67 12.57 34.53
C ILE A 309 26.84 11.32 33.66
N ASP A 310 25.78 10.92 32.96
CA ASP A 310 25.77 9.87 31.94
C ASP A 310 24.54 10.05 31.02
N ASP A 311 24.41 9.21 29.99
CA ASP A 311 23.34 9.28 28.97
C ASP A 311 21.94 8.95 29.50
N ASN A 312 21.82 8.34 30.68
CA ASN A 312 20.52 7.95 31.28
C ASN A 312 19.98 9.03 32.24
N VAL A 313 20.78 10.05 32.57
CA VAL A 313 20.36 11.11 33.48
C VAL A 313 19.51 12.15 32.74
N THR A 314 18.27 12.33 33.21
CA THR A 314 17.38 13.39 32.74
C THR A 314 17.43 14.59 33.68
N HIS A 315 17.52 15.80 33.13
CA HIS A 315 17.38 17.05 33.88
C HIS A 315 16.05 17.71 33.53
N GLU A 316 15.33 18.21 34.54
CA GLU A 316 14.07 18.93 34.36
C GLU A 316 14.25 20.42 34.63
N ILE A 317 13.84 21.26 33.67
CA ILE A 317 13.82 22.72 33.81
C ILE A 317 12.39 23.20 33.61
N ASN A 318 11.80 23.75 34.67
CA ASN A 318 10.48 24.36 34.60
C ASN A 318 10.52 25.68 33.84
N ILE A 319 9.68 25.80 32.82
CA ILE A 319 9.55 26.99 31.97
C ILE A 319 8.17 27.59 32.18
N HIS A 320 8.12 28.85 32.61
CA HIS A 320 6.89 29.63 32.62
C HIS A 320 6.89 30.51 31.38
N LYS A 321 6.18 30.08 30.33
CA LYS A 321 5.97 30.86 29.10
C LYS A 321 4.49 31.12 28.95
N THR A 322 4.10 32.40 28.85
CA THR A 322 2.75 32.76 28.41
C THR A 322 2.73 32.65 26.89
N ILE A 323 1.84 31.81 26.38
CA ILE A 323 1.65 31.62 24.94
C ILE A 323 0.35 32.35 24.60
N THR A 324 0.49 33.52 23.99
CA THR A 324 -0.63 34.35 23.51
C THR A 324 -1.13 33.92 22.14
#